data_AF-B3SF88-F1
#
_entry.id   AF-B3SF88-F1
#
_cell.length_a   1.000
_cell.length_b   1.000
_cell.length_c   1.000
_cell.angle_alpha   90.00
_cell.angle_beta   90.00
_cell.angle_gamma   90.00
#
_symmetry.space_group_name_H-M   'P 1'
#
loop_
_entity.id
_entity.type
_entity.pdbx_description
1 polymer ?
#
loop_
_entity_poly.entity_id
_entity_poly.type
_entity_poly.pdbx_seq_one_letter_code
_entity_poly.pdbx_strand_id
1 'polypeptide(L)'
;LKNALRYFPIEYHPELAPEFAYELKTYGHIYMYRFRPAIPMKAYPIHEYPTNTKQAAAIMHMIMNNLDPEVAQVRMFNKLF
;
A
#
# COMPACT_ATOMS: atom_id res chain seq x y z
N LEU A 1 16.02 -6.55 1.22
CA LEU A 1 16.11 -5.27 1.96
C LEU A 1 16.50 -4.07 1.10
N LYS A 2 17.70 -4.03 0.48
CA LYS A 2 18.16 -2.88 -0.35
C LYS A 2 17.12 -2.39 -1.38
N ASN A 3 16.43 -3.32 -2.06
CA ASN A 3 15.38 -2.98 -3.03
C ASN A 3 14.16 -2.29 -2.42
N ALA A 4 13.82 -2.58 -1.17
CA ALA A 4 12.71 -1.94 -0.47
C ALA A 4 13.14 -0.55 0.07
N LEU A 5 14.37 -0.42 0.56
CA LEU A 5 14.89 0.83 1.12
C LEU A 5 15.11 1.92 0.07
N ARG A 6 15.27 1.58 -1.23
CA ARG A 6 15.48 2.57 -2.31
C ARG A 6 14.33 3.57 -2.47
N TYR A 7 13.14 3.26 -1.94
CA TYR A 7 11.97 4.12 -2.01
C TYR A 7 11.96 5.20 -0.91
N PHE A 8 12.91 5.17 0.02
CA PHE A 8 12.96 6.06 1.18
C PHE A 8 14.32 6.80 1.26
N PRO A 9 14.33 8.06 1.72
CA PRO A 9 15.55 8.77 2.07
C PRO A 9 16.43 8.00 3.07
N ILE A 10 17.74 8.18 3.00
CA ILE A 10 18.72 7.37 3.73
C ILE A 10 18.61 7.53 5.25
N GLU A 11 18.17 8.69 5.71
CA GLU A 11 17.89 9.02 7.11
C GLU A 11 16.83 8.11 7.73
N TYR A 12 15.91 7.56 6.94
CA TYR A 12 14.88 6.62 7.42
C TYR A 12 15.35 5.16 7.41
N HIS A 13 16.49 4.84 6.79
CA HIS A 13 16.94 3.45 6.65
C HIS A 13 17.21 2.76 7.99
N PRO A 14 17.80 3.41 9.02
CA PRO A 14 18.00 2.78 10.33
C PRO A 14 16.69 2.32 10.98
N GLU A 15 15.59 3.03 10.73
CA GLU A 15 14.27 2.71 11.27
C GLU A 15 13.55 1.65 10.42
N LEU A 16 13.56 1.80 9.10
CA LEU A 16 12.80 0.94 8.19
C LEU A 16 13.46 -0.41 7.90
N ALA A 17 14.79 -0.49 7.96
CA ALA A 17 15.52 -1.73 7.71
C ALA A 17 15.10 -2.89 8.64
N PRO A 18 15.04 -2.72 9.98
CA PRO A 18 14.58 -3.79 10.87
C PRO A 18 13.11 -4.17 10.64
N GLU A 19 12.23 -3.21 10.33
CA GLU A 19 10.82 -3.49 10.03
C GLU A 19 10.67 -4.33 8.77
N PHE A 20 11.33 -3.94 7.70
CA PHE A 20 11.30 -4.71 6.45
C PHE A 20 11.96 -6.09 6.61
N ALA A 21 12.98 -6.22 7.46
CA ALA A 21 13.58 -7.51 7.77
C ALA A 21 12.59 -8.41 8.52
N TYR A 22 11.84 -7.83 9.46
CA TYR A 22 10.79 -8.53 10.18
C TYR A 22 9.66 -8.99 9.25
N GLU A 23 9.17 -8.13 8.37
CA GLU A 23 8.13 -8.50 7.40
C GLU A 23 8.60 -9.63 6.47
N LEU A 24 9.83 -9.54 5.96
CA LEU A 24 10.40 -10.57 5.10
C LEU A 24 10.51 -11.92 5.82
N LYS A 25 10.94 -11.91 7.09
CA LYS A 25 11.04 -13.12 7.91
C LYS A 25 9.67 -13.71 8.26
N THR A 26 8.69 -12.87 8.54
CA THR A 26 7.37 -13.28 9.08
C THR A 26 6.40 -13.67 7.97
N TYR A 27 6.38 -12.91 6.88
CA TYR A 27 5.39 -13.06 5.81
C TYR A 27 5.98 -13.58 4.50
N GLY A 28 7.31 -13.67 4.39
CA GLY A 28 8.02 -14.02 3.15
C GLY A 28 8.05 -12.89 2.12
N HIS A 29 7.53 -11.70 2.47
CA HIS A 29 7.46 -10.54 1.59
C HIS A 29 7.50 -9.24 2.42
N ILE A 30 8.04 -8.17 1.83
CA ILE A 30 8.06 -6.81 2.41
C ILE A 30 6.84 -6.05 1.85
N TYR A 31 5.80 -5.89 2.66
CA TYR A 31 4.56 -5.20 2.31
C TYR A 31 4.59 -3.71 2.63
N MET A 32 5.52 -3.28 3.49
CA MET A 32 5.63 -1.91 3.99
C MET A 32 4.35 -1.46 4.71
N TYR A 33 3.83 -2.31 5.62
CA TYR A 33 2.52 -2.11 6.28
C TYR A 33 2.39 -0.76 6.99
N ARG A 34 3.50 -0.20 7.49
CA ARG A 34 3.60 1.15 8.07
C ARG A 34 2.95 2.23 7.19
N PHE A 35 3.10 2.13 5.88
CA PHE A 35 2.64 3.15 4.93
C PHE A 35 1.26 2.87 4.34
N ARG A 36 0.59 1.84 4.84
CA ARG A 36 -0.78 1.56 4.40
C ARG A 36 -1.70 2.72 4.84
N PRO A 37 -2.49 3.31 3.93
CA PRO A 37 -3.40 4.37 4.29
C PRO A 37 -4.45 3.89 5.29
N ALA A 38 -4.77 4.73 6.27
CA ALA A 38 -5.82 4.47 7.26
C ALA A 38 -7.25 4.71 6.72
N ILE A 39 -7.38 5.36 5.56
CA ILE A 39 -8.67 5.57 4.91
C ILE A 39 -9.25 4.24 4.41
N PRO A 40 -10.58 4.08 4.37
CA PRO A 40 -11.19 2.91 3.75
C PRO A 40 -10.76 2.80 2.28
N MET A 41 -10.15 1.67 1.93
CA MET A 41 -9.87 1.33 0.54
C MET A 41 -11.19 0.95 -0.11
N LYS A 42 -11.75 1.85 -0.91
CA LYS A 42 -12.93 1.64 -1.74
C LYS A 42 -12.90 2.60 -2.90
N ALA A 43 -13.70 2.34 -3.92
CA ALA A 43 -13.87 3.30 -5.01
C ALA A 43 -14.70 4.50 -4.53
N TYR A 44 -14.22 5.72 -4.81
CA TYR A 44 -14.91 6.98 -4.50
C TYR A 44 -15.41 7.66 -5.78
N PRO A 45 -16.36 8.61 -5.72
CA PRO A 45 -16.74 9.40 -6.87
C PRO A 45 -15.54 10.06 -7.56
N ILE A 46 -15.52 10.05 -8.90
CA ILE A 46 -14.34 10.46 -9.70
C ILE A 46 -13.85 11.90 -9.42
N HIS A 47 -14.74 12.78 -8.95
CA HIS A 47 -14.41 14.18 -8.66
C HIS A 47 -13.79 14.40 -7.27
N GLU A 48 -13.74 13.38 -6.42
CA GLU A 48 -13.10 13.43 -5.09
C GLU A 48 -11.58 13.17 -5.16
N TYR A 49 -11.10 12.66 -6.30
CA TYR A 49 -9.68 12.36 -6.47
C TYR A 49 -8.86 13.62 -6.78
N PRO A 50 -7.78 13.91 -6.00
CA PRO A 50 -6.95 15.09 -6.18
C PRO A 50 -6.03 14.93 -7.40
N THR A 51 -6.58 15.10 -8.60
CA THR A 51 -5.88 14.88 -9.87
C THR A 51 -6.15 16.00 -10.87
N ASN A 52 -5.22 16.20 -11.80
CA ASN A 52 -5.35 17.22 -12.85
C ASN A 52 -6.23 16.77 -14.03
N THR A 53 -6.47 15.46 -14.17
CA THR A 53 -7.19 14.90 -15.32
C THR A 53 -8.18 13.83 -14.89
N LYS A 54 -9.32 13.75 -15.60
CA LYS A 54 -10.35 12.74 -15.33
C LYS A 54 -9.82 11.31 -15.53
N GLN A 55 -8.87 11.12 -16.44
CA GLN A 55 -8.23 9.84 -16.71
C GLN A 55 -7.41 9.36 -15.51
N ALA A 56 -6.65 10.26 -14.88
CA ALA A 56 -5.90 9.92 -13.66
C ALA A 56 -6.85 9.57 -12.51
N ALA A 57 -7.94 10.34 -12.33
CA ALA A 57 -8.97 10.01 -11.35
C ALA A 57 -9.61 8.63 -11.61
N ALA A 58 -9.91 8.29 -12.86
CA ALA A 58 -10.45 6.98 -13.22
C ALA A 58 -9.46 5.84 -12.90
N ILE A 59 -8.17 6.03 -13.14
CA ILE A 59 -7.14 5.05 -12.78
C ILE A 59 -7.07 4.88 -11.26
N MET A 60 -7.04 5.98 -10.49
CA MET A 60 -7.05 5.92 -9.03
C MET A 60 -8.30 5.22 -8.49
N HIS A 61 -9.47 5.50 -9.07
CA HIS A 61 -10.71 4.82 -8.75
C HIS A 61 -10.60 3.30 -8.93
N MET A 62 -10.10 2.84 -10.08
CA MET A 62 -9.91 1.41 -10.34
C MET A 62 -8.87 0.77 -9.42
N ILE A 63 -7.77 1.49 -9.10
CA ILE A 63 -6.76 1.01 -8.14
C ILE A 63 -7.40 0.82 -6.76
N MET A 64 -8.15 1.80 -6.26
CA MET A 64 -8.77 1.69 -4.95
C MET A 64 -9.86 0.61 -4.89
N ASN A 65 -10.63 0.45 -5.97
CA ASN A 65 -11.60 -0.64 -6.09
C ASN A 65 -10.95 -2.03 -5.98
N ASN A 66 -9.80 -2.22 -6.64
CA ASN A 66 -9.07 -3.49 -6.57
C ASN A 66 -8.49 -3.77 -5.17
N LEU A 67 -8.32 -2.74 -4.35
CA LEU A 67 -7.82 -2.82 -2.97
C LEU A 67 -8.95 -2.86 -1.93
N ASP A 68 -10.21 -2.80 -2.35
CA ASP A 68 -11.36 -2.87 -1.46
C ASP A 68 -11.45 -4.26 -0.81
N PRO A 69 -11.50 -4.38 0.53
CA PRO A 69 -11.62 -5.67 1.21
C PRO A 69 -12.83 -6.53 0.77
N GLU A 70 -13.89 -5.91 0.28
CA GLU A 70 -15.09 -6.60 -0.23
C GLU A 70 -14.87 -7.19 -1.64
N VAL A 71 -13.90 -6.66 -2.39
CA VAL A 71 -13.60 -7.04 -3.79
C VAL A 71 -12.29 -7.81 -3.93
N ALA A 72 -11.28 -7.49 -3.11
CA ALA A 72 -9.91 -7.97 -3.25
C ALA A 72 -9.81 -9.49 -3.04
N GLN A 73 -9.24 -10.18 -4.03
CA GLN A 73 -9.04 -11.64 -4.00
C GLN A 73 -8.00 -12.06 -2.96
N VAL A 74 -6.90 -11.32 -2.84
CA VAL A 74 -5.91 -11.52 -1.79
C VAL A 74 -6.09 -10.39 -0.78
N ARG A 75 -6.84 -10.69 0.28
CA ARG A 75 -6.81 -9.84 1.47
C ARG A 75 -5.40 -9.94 2.04
N MET A 76 -4.64 -8.84 2.02
CA MET A 76 -3.39 -8.72 2.78
C MET A 76 -3.58 -8.93 4.31
N PHE A 77 -4.80 -9.21 4.75
CA PHE A 77 -5.28 -9.31 6.12
C PHE A 77 -5.55 -10.73 6.60
N ASN A 78 -5.78 -11.71 5.70
CA ASN A 78 -6.14 -13.07 6.11
C ASN A 78 -4.95 -13.93 6.54
N LYS A 79 -3.75 -13.34 6.72
CA LYS A 79 -2.60 -14.03 7.33
C LYS A 79 -2.36 -13.63 8.78
N LEU A 80 -3.19 -12.77 9.37
CA LEU A 80 -3.04 -12.28 10.74
C LEU A 80 -4.32 -12.39 11.59
N PHE A 81 -5.37 -13.04 11.08
CA PHE A 81 -6.53 -13.52 11.85
C PHE A 81 -6.97 -14.88 11.32
#